data_AF-A0A814MSJ9-F1
#
_entry.id   AF-A0A814MSJ9-F1
#
_cell.length_a   1.000
_cell.length_b   1.000
_cell.length_c   1.000
_cell.angle_alpha   90.00
_cell.angle_beta   90.00
_cell.angle_gamma   90.00
#
_symmetry.space_group_name_H-M   'P 1'
#
loop_
_entity.id
_entity.type
_entity.pdbx_description
1 polymer ?
#
loop_
_entity_poly.entity_id
_entity_poly.type
_entity_poly.pdbx_seq_one_letter_code
_entity_poly.pdbx_strand_id
1 'polypeptide(L)'
;MFYSARQFSLLSPCLRVSSLIQNQIPIGGLILQSPYTSLSELIRSKAGVLSHLFIKGWNNVEQMKFMTCPVLFIHGERDSLVPCQHSRTLYDACVSAKKKLVLLDYADHNSIYPRHVVNHLRHFIKDFPVKNVPEVQLHEKYRNVPDDVKEDSRSAGGVLHNLFSMSTASANALSSSGFRDSHAVHPLRGSSIDIHPNARWQQNGLTVTRGNGEGNGINELSNPWGLSVDDDDQTIYIADPSNHRIVEWKLGATSGQVVAGGNGQGSGTHQLSDPLDVIVDKERDSLIICDSSNTRVIRWPRRNATSGETIISNIDCVGLTMDENGSLYVVDFGNYEVRRYRRGESQGTVAASGNGRGNRLDQLYGPQYVFVERDHSAYVSDCGNHRVMKWMEGAKQGIVVPGDQGKANGLTQLSNPWGVVVDQSGTVYVADCGNDRIMRWPKGATLGSVIVESKVECSFFLLVDFRS
;
A
#
# COMPACT_ATOMS: atom_id res chain seq x y z
N MET A 1 -2.93 -7.55 -23.31
CA MET A 1 -2.06 -7.36 -22.12
C MET A 1 -1.16 -8.59 -22.00
N PHE A 2 0.17 -8.43 -21.99
CA PHE A 2 1.12 -9.53 -21.79
C PHE A 2 1.52 -9.58 -20.31
N TYR A 3 1.34 -10.72 -19.65
CA TYR A 3 1.75 -10.92 -18.26
C TYR A 3 3.20 -11.40 -18.20
N SER A 4 4.12 -10.62 -17.61
CA SER A 4 5.47 -11.09 -17.26
C SER A 4 5.50 -11.51 -15.79
N ALA A 5 5.96 -12.72 -15.51
CA ALA A 5 6.23 -13.23 -14.16
C ALA A 5 7.74 -13.27 -13.92
N ARG A 6 8.25 -12.54 -12.92
CA ARG A 6 9.60 -12.73 -12.39
C ARG A 6 9.60 -12.60 -10.86
N GLN A 7 10.35 -13.51 -10.24
CA GLN A 7 10.68 -13.69 -8.81
C GLN A 7 9.66 -14.35 -7.89
N PHE A 8 10.02 -15.57 -7.50
CA PHE A 8 9.45 -16.35 -6.41
C PHE A 8 9.76 -15.71 -5.05
N SER A 9 8.72 -15.30 -4.33
CA SER A 9 8.56 -15.81 -2.96
C SER A 9 7.76 -17.11 -3.05
N LEU A 10 7.93 -18.02 -2.11
CA LEU A 10 7.41 -19.40 -2.12
C LEU A 10 5.87 -19.53 -1.99
N LEU A 11 5.08 -18.55 -2.47
CA LEU A 11 3.63 -18.66 -2.62
C LEU A 11 3.16 -18.09 -3.97
N SER A 12 2.78 -19.02 -4.85
CA SER A 12 1.75 -18.87 -5.90
C SER A 12 2.04 -18.05 -7.17
N PRO A 13 2.89 -18.56 -8.09
CA PRO A 13 2.81 -18.22 -9.52
C PRO A 13 1.55 -18.80 -10.20
N CYS A 14 0.74 -19.54 -9.45
CA CYS A 14 -0.45 -20.25 -9.89
C CYS A 14 -1.77 -19.46 -9.76
N LEU A 15 -1.82 -18.37 -9.00
CA LEU A 15 -3.08 -17.71 -8.63
C LEU A 15 -3.76 -16.91 -9.77
N ARG A 16 -3.21 -16.89 -10.98
CA ARG A 16 -3.79 -16.15 -12.10
C ARG A 16 -4.18 -16.95 -13.33
N VAL A 17 -3.78 -18.20 -13.55
CA VAL A 17 -4.16 -18.86 -14.82
C VAL A 17 -5.54 -19.54 -14.75
N SER A 18 -5.81 -20.31 -13.69
CA SER A 18 -7.10 -20.99 -13.53
C SER A 18 -8.27 -20.04 -13.26
N SER A 19 -8.04 -18.94 -12.53
CA SER A 19 -9.02 -17.89 -12.27
C SER A 19 -9.31 -17.04 -13.52
N LEU A 20 -8.32 -16.80 -14.38
CA LEU A 20 -8.54 -16.11 -15.67
C LEU A 20 -9.30 -17.00 -16.67
N ILE A 21 -9.05 -18.32 -16.66
CA ILE A 21 -9.75 -19.31 -17.51
C ILE A 21 -11.21 -19.50 -17.05
N GLN A 22 -11.47 -19.59 -15.73
CA GLN A 22 -12.83 -19.70 -15.20
C GLN A 22 -13.68 -18.45 -15.44
N ASN A 23 -13.06 -17.26 -15.51
CA ASN A 23 -13.76 -15.98 -15.64
C ASN A 23 -13.86 -15.43 -17.08
N GLN A 24 -13.48 -16.20 -18.10
CA GLN A 24 -13.55 -15.83 -19.53
C GLN A 24 -12.95 -14.44 -19.87
N ILE A 25 -11.90 -14.01 -19.17
CA ILE A 25 -11.26 -12.71 -19.45
C ILE A 25 -10.40 -12.87 -20.72
N PRO A 26 -10.54 -11.99 -21.75
CA PRO A 26 -9.76 -12.11 -22.98
C PRO A 26 -8.27 -11.79 -22.73
N ILE A 27 -7.45 -12.84 -22.57
CA ILE A 27 -6.01 -12.71 -22.39
C ILE A 27 -5.35 -12.40 -23.74
N GLY A 28 -4.70 -11.23 -23.84
CA GLY A 28 -3.95 -10.84 -25.05
C GLY A 28 -2.63 -11.62 -25.24
N GLY A 29 -2.06 -12.19 -24.17
CA GLY A 29 -0.92 -13.10 -24.20
C GLY A 29 -0.29 -13.32 -22.81
N LEU A 30 0.52 -14.35 -22.66
CA LEU A 30 1.19 -14.77 -21.42
C LEU A 30 2.70 -14.83 -21.63
N ILE A 31 3.49 -14.35 -20.67
CA ILE A 31 4.96 -14.47 -20.63
C ILE A 31 5.35 -15.21 -19.35
N LEU A 32 5.95 -16.39 -19.50
CA LEU A 32 6.40 -17.23 -18.40
C LEU A 32 7.92 -17.20 -18.34
N GLN A 33 8.46 -16.77 -17.20
CA GLN A 33 9.90 -16.75 -16.99
C GLN A 33 10.32 -17.74 -15.91
N SER A 34 11.32 -18.55 -16.24
CA SER A 34 11.77 -19.69 -15.43
C SER A 34 10.62 -20.52 -14.80
N PRO A 35 9.54 -20.88 -15.53
CA PRO A 35 8.42 -21.60 -14.95
C PRO A 35 8.78 -23.07 -14.65
N TYR A 36 8.09 -23.65 -13.68
CA TYR A 36 8.25 -25.02 -13.21
C TYR A 36 6.97 -25.85 -13.40
N THR A 37 7.10 -27.16 -13.60
CA THR A 37 5.97 -28.08 -13.84
C THR A 37 5.07 -28.24 -12.61
N SER A 38 5.68 -28.44 -11.44
CA SER A 38 4.99 -28.54 -10.17
C SER A 38 5.90 -28.16 -9.01
N LEU A 39 5.34 -27.47 -8.00
CA LEU A 39 6.11 -27.02 -6.85
C LEU A 39 6.56 -28.22 -6.01
N SER A 40 5.70 -29.23 -5.87
CA SER A 40 6.04 -30.47 -5.18
C SER A 40 7.13 -31.27 -5.90
N GLU A 41 7.14 -31.25 -7.23
CA GLU A 41 8.16 -31.95 -8.04
C GLU A 41 9.50 -31.23 -7.98
N LEU A 42 9.48 -29.90 -8.09
CA LEU A 42 10.67 -29.06 -7.94
C LEU A 42 11.31 -29.25 -6.55
N ILE A 43 10.50 -29.21 -5.48
CA ILE A 43 10.98 -29.41 -4.10
C ILE A 43 11.48 -30.84 -3.89
N ARG A 44 10.79 -31.86 -4.43
CA ARG A 44 11.25 -33.27 -4.35
C ARG A 44 12.62 -33.45 -5.00
N SER A 45 12.90 -32.76 -6.12
CA SER A 45 14.19 -32.83 -6.82
C SER A 45 15.35 -32.16 -6.05
N LYS A 46 15.05 -31.25 -5.11
CA LYS A 46 16.05 -30.46 -4.37
C LYS A 46 16.19 -30.84 -2.89
N ALA A 47 15.12 -31.29 -2.24
CA ALA A 47 15.03 -31.46 -0.78
C ALA A 47 14.59 -32.88 -0.34
N GLY A 48 14.57 -33.85 -1.25
CA GLY A 48 14.36 -35.27 -0.93
C GLY A 48 12.93 -35.68 -0.57
N VAL A 49 12.73 -36.99 -0.35
CA VAL A 49 11.41 -37.66 -0.31
C VAL A 49 10.55 -37.27 0.91
N LEU A 50 11.07 -36.67 1.97
CA LEU A 50 10.24 -36.32 3.15
C LEU A 50 9.60 -34.92 3.09
N SER A 51 10.08 -34.02 2.23
CA SER A 51 9.60 -32.62 2.16
C SER A 51 8.33 -32.42 1.32
N HIS A 52 7.91 -33.42 0.52
CA HIS A 52 6.75 -33.31 -0.37
C HIS A 52 5.42 -33.79 0.24
N LEU A 53 5.44 -34.44 1.41
CA LEU A 53 4.25 -35.04 2.04
C LEU A 53 3.24 -34.00 2.58
N PHE A 54 3.64 -32.74 2.68
CA PHE A 54 2.80 -31.64 3.20
C PHE A 54 2.43 -30.58 2.15
N ILE A 55 2.79 -30.80 0.88
CA ILE A 55 2.48 -29.88 -0.21
C ILE A 55 1.55 -30.59 -1.19
N LYS A 56 0.24 -30.30 -1.12
CA LYS A 56 -0.68 -30.60 -2.24
C LYS A 56 -0.28 -29.70 -3.41
N GLY A 57 0.63 -30.19 -4.24
CA GLY A 57 1.24 -29.43 -5.33
C GLY A 57 0.27 -29.19 -6.48
N TRP A 58 0.18 -27.93 -6.90
CA TRP A 58 -0.41 -27.56 -8.19
C TRP A 58 0.44 -28.12 -9.33
N ASN A 59 -0.22 -28.63 -10.38
CA ASN A 59 0.40 -29.16 -11.59
C ASN A 59 0.15 -28.20 -12.75
N ASN A 60 1.17 -27.44 -13.13
CA ASN A 60 1.10 -26.47 -14.22
C ASN A 60 0.98 -27.15 -15.59
N VAL A 61 1.46 -28.39 -15.75
CA VAL A 61 1.36 -29.15 -17.01
C VAL A 61 -0.10 -29.35 -17.42
N GLU A 62 -0.97 -29.65 -16.45
CA GLU A 62 -2.41 -29.78 -16.72
C GLU A 62 -3.04 -28.44 -17.11
N GLN A 63 -2.57 -27.33 -16.56
CA GLN A 63 -3.10 -26.00 -16.91
C GLN A 63 -2.71 -25.58 -18.33
N MET A 64 -1.51 -25.96 -18.79
CA MET A 64 -1.04 -25.64 -20.13
C MET A 64 -1.93 -26.23 -21.24
N LYS A 65 -2.67 -27.30 -20.95
CA LYS A 65 -3.62 -27.92 -21.89
C LYS A 65 -4.85 -27.05 -22.20
N PHE A 66 -5.08 -26.00 -21.41
CA PHE A 66 -6.21 -25.09 -21.59
C PHE A 66 -5.78 -23.71 -22.11
N MET A 67 -4.48 -23.49 -22.31
CA MET A 67 -3.92 -22.20 -22.72
C MET A 67 -4.01 -21.99 -24.23
N THR A 68 -4.98 -21.17 -24.67
CA THR A 68 -5.21 -20.88 -26.10
C THR A 68 -4.70 -19.50 -26.55
N CYS A 69 -4.35 -18.61 -25.61
CA CYS A 69 -3.77 -17.29 -25.93
C CYS A 69 -2.28 -17.40 -26.30
N PRO A 70 -1.67 -16.37 -26.92
CA PRO A 70 -0.24 -16.41 -27.22
C PRO A 70 0.63 -16.58 -25.96
N VAL A 71 1.63 -17.47 -25.97
CA VAL A 71 2.49 -17.75 -24.80
C VAL A 71 3.98 -17.66 -25.13
N LEU A 72 4.73 -16.79 -24.44
CA LEU A 72 6.17 -16.67 -24.54
C LEU A 72 6.83 -17.27 -23.29
N PHE A 73 7.72 -18.23 -23.45
CA PHE A 73 8.54 -18.80 -22.39
C PHE A 73 9.97 -18.25 -22.50
N ILE A 74 10.57 -17.86 -21.38
CA ILE A 74 11.96 -17.39 -21.31
C ILE A 74 12.65 -18.10 -20.14
N HIS A 75 13.75 -18.80 -20.40
CA HIS A 75 14.50 -19.53 -19.38
C HIS A 75 16.00 -19.47 -19.64
N GLY A 76 16.81 -19.38 -18.59
CA GLY A 76 18.26 -19.56 -18.68
C GLY A 76 18.67 -21.04 -18.69
N GLU A 77 19.58 -21.44 -19.58
CA GLU A 77 20.05 -22.84 -19.61
C GLU A 77 20.97 -23.20 -18.44
N ARG A 78 21.51 -22.20 -17.74
CA ARG A 78 22.35 -22.38 -16.54
C ARG A 78 21.56 -22.24 -15.24
N ASP A 79 20.22 -22.18 -15.30
CA ASP A 79 19.37 -22.10 -14.12
C ASP A 79 19.46 -23.38 -13.28
N SER A 80 20.25 -23.30 -12.21
CA SER A 80 20.47 -24.40 -11.29
C SER A 80 19.36 -24.54 -10.26
N LEU A 81 18.50 -23.53 -10.07
CA LEU A 81 17.41 -23.54 -9.10
C LEU A 81 16.17 -24.20 -9.71
N VAL A 82 15.79 -23.79 -10.92
CA VAL A 82 14.71 -24.39 -11.71
C VAL A 82 15.31 -24.87 -13.03
N PRO A 83 15.49 -26.18 -13.23
CA PRO A 83 16.04 -26.67 -14.50
C PRO A 83 15.18 -26.23 -15.70
N CYS A 84 15.83 -25.79 -16.78
CA CYS A 84 15.16 -25.34 -18.00
C CYS A 84 14.24 -26.42 -18.64
N GLN A 85 14.47 -27.69 -18.30
CA GLN A 85 13.61 -28.81 -18.67
C GLN A 85 12.15 -28.59 -18.27
N HIS A 86 11.86 -27.93 -17.14
CA HIS A 86 10.48 -27.64 -16.77
C HIS A 86 9.77 -26.73 -17.77
N SER A 87 10.49 -25.74 -18.34
CA SER A 87 9.92 -24.88 -19.38
C SER A 87 9.74 -25.60 -20.70
N ARG A 88 10.62 -26.54 -21.03
CA ARG A 88 10.41 -27.44 -22.19
C ARG A 88 9.14 -28.26 -22.00
N THR A 89 8.97 -28.91 -20.85
CA THR A 89 7.76 -29.69 -20.54
C THR A 89 6.47 -28.85 -20.58
N LEU A 90 6.49 -27.64 -20.03
CA LEU A 90 5.31 -26.75 -20.09
C LEU A 90 5.05 -26.21 -21.51
N TYR A 91 6.11 -25.93 -22.27
CA TYR A 91 6.00 -25.54 -23.67
C TYR A 91 5.35 -26.65 -24.50
N ASP A 92 5.77 -27.90 -24.30
CA ASP A 92 5.23 -29.06 -25.01
C ASP A 92 3.76 -29.30 -24.66
N ALA A 93 3.40 -29.17 -23.37
CA ALA A 93 2.03 -29.31 -22.89
C ALA A 93 1.09 -28.15 -23.29
N CYS A 94 1.64 -27.01 -23.71
CA CYS A 94 0.86 -25.84 -24.11
C CYS A 94 0.11 -26.08 -25.42
N VAL A 95 -1.21 -26.00 -25.41
CA VAL A 95 -2.03 -26.18 -26.63
C VAL A 95 -2.10 -24.95 -27.52
N SER A 96 -1.59 -23.80 -27.06
CA SER A 96 -1.59 -22.57 -27.85
C SER A 96 -0.82 -22.75 -29.15
N ALA A 97 -1.48 -22.44 -30.28
CA ALA A 97 -0.84 -22.39 -31.58
C ALA A 97 0.15 -21.21 -31.73
N LYS A 98 0.14 -20.26 -30.79
CA LYS A 98 0.96 -19.04 -30.80
C LYS A 98 1.92 -19.05 -29.61
N LYS A 99 2.84 -20.03 -29.58
CA LYS A 99 3.79 -20.20 -28.47
C LYS A 99 5.25 -20.11 -28.93
N LYS A 100 6.12 -19.53 -28.12
CA LYS A 100 7.58 -19.46 -28.37
C LYS A 100 8.36 -19.75 -27.10
N LEU A 101 9.40 -20.57 -27.19
CA LEU A 101 10.35 -20.82 -26.12
C LEU A 101 11.69 -20.17 -26.46
N VAL A 102 12.21 -19.37 -25.54
CA VAL A 102 13.52 -18.75 -25.62
C VAL A 102 14.38 -19.30 -24.50
N LEU A 103 15.49 -19.92 -24.88
CA LEU A 103 16.50 -20.42 -23.96
C LEU A 103 17.75 -19.55 -24.08
N LEU A 104 18.22 -19.02 -22.95
CA LEU A 104 19.40 -18.17 -22.86
C LEU A 104 20.57 -19.01 -22.35
N ASP A 105 21.51 -19.34 -23.24
CA ASP A 105 22.66 -20.23 -22.98
C ASP A 105 23.64 -19.70 -21.90
N TYR A 106 23.59 -18.40 -21.62
CA TYR A 106 24.41 -17.71 -20.62
C TYR A 106 23.72 -17.52 -19.27
N ALA A 107 22.38 -17.53 -19.21
CA ALA A 107 21.66 -17.03 -18.05
C ALA A 107 21.43 -18.10 -16.97
N ASP A 108 21.66 -17.73 -15.71
CA ASP A 108 21.18 -18.48 -14.53
C ASP A 108 19.80 -17.94 -14.05
N HIS A 109 19.34 -18.40 -12.88
CA HIS A 109 18.04 -18.00 -12.32
C HIS A 109 17.89 -16.46 -12.17
N ASN A 110 18.98 -15.78 -11.86
CA ASN A 110 19.00 -14.35 -11.56
C ASN A 110 19.39 -13.50 -12.77
N SER A 111 20.12 -14.02 -13.75
CA SER A 111 20.71 -13.26 -14.86
C SER A 111 19.82 -12.96 -16.08
N ILE A 112 18.51 -13.27 -16.06
CA ILE A 112 17.57 -12.84 -17.12
C ILE A 112 16.97 -11.44 -16.85
N TYR A 113 17.74 -10.38 -17.11
CA TYR A 113 17.30 -9.01 -16.87
C TYR A 113 16.09 -8.55 -17.71
N PRO A 114 15.34 -7.52 -17.26
CA PRO A 114 14.17 -6.98 -17.97
C PRO A 114 14.40 -6.66 -19.45
N ARG A 115 15.61 -6.19 -19.82
CA ARG A 115 15.98 -5.93 -21.22
C ARG A 115 15.90 -7.16 -22.11
N HIS A 116 16.32 -8.33 -21.61
CA HIS A 116 16.27 -9.59 -22.34
C HIS A 116 14.81 -9.99 -22.59
N VAL A 117 13.96 -9.88 -21.57
CA VAL A 117 12.52 -10.16 -21.67
C VAL A 117 11.85 -9.26 -22.70
N VAL A 118 12.13 -7.96 -22.69
CA VAL A 118 11.51 -7.00 -23.61
C VAL A 118 11.97 -7.22 -25.06
N ASN A 119 13.26 -7.51 -25.28
CA ASN A 119 13.76 -7.79 -26.63
C ASN A 119 13.10 -9.03 -27.22
N HIS A 120 12.97 -10.12 -26.46
CA HIS A 120 12.28 -11.32 -26.94
C HIS A 120 10.78 -11.12 -27.09
N LEU A 121 10.15 -10.31 -26.23
CA LEU A 121 8.75 -9.95 -26.36
C LEU A 121 8.45 -9.17 -27.65
N ARG A 122 9.31 -8.21 -28.02
CA ARG A 122 9.15 -7.46 -29.28
C ARG A 122 9.16 -8.38 -30.50
N HIS A 123 10.09 -9.33 -30.54
CA HIS A 123 10.13 -10.33 -31.61
C HIS A 123 8.90 -11.22 -31.59
N PHE A 124 8.48 -11.67 -30.40
CA PHE A 124 7.28 -12.49 -30.23
C PHE A 124 6.01 -11.79 -30.70
N ILE A 125 5.84 -10.50 -30.43
CA ILE A 125 4.69 -9.70 -30.88
C ILE A 125 4.70 -9.51 -32.41
N LYS A 126 5.88 -9.38 -33.02
CA LYS A 126 6.02 -9.35 -34.48
C LYS A 126 5.61 -10.69 -35.11
N ASP A 127 6.05 -11.80 -34.52
CA ASP A 127 5.74 -13.16 -34.99
C ASP A 127 4.25 -13.51 -34.79
N PHE A 128 3.62 -12.96 -33.74
CA PHE A 128 2.24 -13.22 -33.37
C PHE A 128 1.48 -11.91 -33.09
N PRO A 129 1.12 -11.14 -34.13
CA PRO A 129 0.47 -9.85 -33.96
C PRO A 129 -0.86 -10.00 -33.22
N VAL A 130 -0.99 -9.26 -32.12
CA VAL A 130 -2.20 -9.17 -31.31
C VAL A 130 -2.92 -7.88 -31.74
N LYS A 131 -4.17 -8.00 -32.21
CA LYS A 131 -4.97 -6.81 -32.61
C LYS A 131 -5.14 -5.89 -31.40
N ASN A 132 -4.99 -4.57 -31.61
CA ASN A 132 -5.19 -3.51 -30.61
C ASN A 132 -4.19 -3.48 -29.44
N VAL A 133 -2.90 -3.75 -29.68
CA VAL A 133 -1.85 -3.49 -28.68
C VAL A 133 -1.16 -2.17 -29.03
N PRO A 134 -1.19 -1.14 -28.16
CA PRO A 134 -0.37 0.06 -28.33
C PRO A 134 1.10 -0.36 -28.42
N GLU A 135 1.89 0.36 -29.22
CA GLU A 135 3.33 0.12 -29.37
C GLU A 135 4.00 -0.08 -27.99
N VAL A 136 4.77 -1.17 -27.82
CA VAL A 136 5.42 -1.48 -26.54
C VAL A 136 6.50 -0.44 -26.26
N GLN A 137 6.16 0.58 -25.48
CA GLN A 137 7.10 1.61 -25.06
C GLN A 137 7.97 1.12 -23.90
N LEU A 138 9.28 1.08 -24.12
CA LEU A 138 10.26 0.90 -23.05
C LEU A 138 10.37 2.20 -22.26
N HIS A 139 10.28 2.08 -20.93
CA HIS A 139 10.64 3.15 -19.99
C HIS A 139 12.10 3.56 -20.21
N GLU A 140 12.38 4.87 -20.18
CA GLU A 140 13.64 5.49 -20.62
C GLU A 140 14.89 4.94 -19.90
N LYS A 141 14.77 4.65 -18.60
CA LYS A 141 15.80 3.96 -17.79
C LYS A 141 16.28 2.60 -18.32
N TYR A 142 15.52 1.95 -19.20
CA TYR A 142 15.89 0.68 -19.84
C TYR A 142 16.26 0.84 -21.32
N ARG A 143 16.25 2.06 -21.83
CA ARG A 143 16.55 2.39 -23.23
C ARG A 143 18.06 2.60 -23.44
N ASN A 144 18.79 3.03 -22.39
CA ASN A 144 20.20 3.41 -22.44
C ASN A 144 21.04 2.71 -21.34
N VAL A 145 21.08 1.37 -21.33
CA VAL A 145 22.08 0.65 -20.54
C VAL A 145 23.25 0.35 -21.48
N PRO A 146 24.49 0.79 -21.18
CA PRO A 146 25.65 0.50 -22.02
C PRO A 146 25.81 -1.01 -22.21
N ASP A 147 26.20 -1.44 -23.41
CA ASP A 147 26.41 -2.85 -23.77
C ASP A 147 27.53 -3.52 -22.93
N ASP A 148 28.32 -2.73 -22.20
CA ASP A 148 29.59 -3.13 -21.61
C ASP A 148 29.63 -2.95 -20.08
N VAL A 149 28.74 -3.61 -19.33
CA VAL A 149 29.00 -3.84 -17.89
C VAL A 149 29.35 -5.31 -17.70
N LYS A 150 30.66 -5.57 -17.59
CA LYS A 150 31.19 -6.87 -17.13
C LYS A 150 30.61 -7.18 -15.75
N GLU A 151 29.98 -8.34 -15.63
CA GLU A 151 29.43 -8.89 -14.39
C GLU A 151 30.57 -9.13 -13.39
N ASP A 152 30.52 -8.45 -12.24
CA ASP A 152 31.39 -8.79 -11.10
C ASP A 152 30.68 -9.83 -10.22
N SER A 153 31.10 -11.08 -10.38
CA SER A 153 30.72 -12.20 -9.54
C SER A 153 31.34 -12.04 -8.15
N ARG A 154 30.59 -11.56 -7.14
CA ARG A 154 30.82 -11.83 -5.69
C ARG A 154 29.77 -11.13 -4.81
N SER A 155 28.80 -11.90 -4.32
CA SER A 155 28.29 -11.91 -2.92
C SER A 155 26.94 -12.61 -2.84
N ALA A 156 26.94 -13.95 -2.95
CA ALA A 156 25.87 -14.80 -2.45
C ALA A 156 26.44 -15.62 -1.29
N GLY A 157 25.98 -15.36 -0.07
CA GLY A 157 26.42 -16.10 1.11
C GLY A 157 25.65 -15.71 2.38
N GLY A 158 24.69 -16.57 2.76
CA GLY A 158 24.08 -16.63 4.10
C GLY A 158 22.68 -16.00 4.18
N VAL A 159 21.67 -16.57 4.84
CA VAL A 159 21.57 -17.75 5.71
C VAL A 159 20.10 -18.22 5.69
N LEU A 160 19.87 -19.50 5.40
CA LEU A 160 18.66 -20.24 5.76
C LEU A 160 18.94 -20.91 7.11
N HIS A 161 18.17 -20.66 8.16
CA HIS A 161 17.94 -21.63 9.23
C HIS A 161 16.78 -21.24 10.16
N ASN A 162 15.96 -22.24 10.49
CA ASN A 162 15.04 -22.37 11.63
C ASN A 162 13.56 -21.96 11.45
N LEU A 163 12.84 -22.82 10.71
CA LEU A 163 11.49 -23.27 11.09
C LEU A 163 11.64 -24.48 12.04
N PHE A 164 10.88 -24.52 13.14
CA PHE A 164 10.23 -25.67 13.80
C PHE A 164 10.10 -25.46 15.32
N SER A 165 8.93 -24.97 15.75
CA SER A 165 8.15 -25.62 16.81
C SER A 165 6.69 -25.15 16.75
N MET A 166 5.78 -26.11 16.64
CA MET A 166 4.33 -25.95 16.84
C MET A 166 3.99 -26.46 18.24
N SER A 167 3.03 -25.85 18.94
CA SER A 167 2.01 -26.64 19.63
C SER A 167 0.71 -25.88 19.91
N THR A 168 -0.35 -26.56 19.51
CA THR A 168 -1.81 -26.43 19.71
C THR A 168 -2.35 -26.07 21.11
N ALA A 169 -3.46 -25.32 21.13
CA ALA A 169 -4.69 -25.48 21.94
C ALA A 169 -5.57 -24.23 21.73
N SER A 170 -6.91 -24.14 21.86
CA SER A 170 -8.07 -25.01 22.03
C SER A 170 -9.28 -24.06 21.91
N ALA A 171 -10.39 -24.52 21.32
CA ALA A 171 -11.65 -23.78 21.20
C ALA A 171 -12.52 -23.87 22.48
N ASN A 172 -13.52 -22.96 22.56
CA ASN A 172 -14.82 -22.96 23.26
C ASN A 172 -15.07 -21.62 23.99
N ALA A 173 -16.28 -21.07 24.16
CA ALA A 173 -17.63 -21.17 23.59
C ALA A 173 -18.51 -20.18 24.40
N LEU A 174 -19.50 -19.51 23.76
CA LEU A 174 -20.76 -18.97 24.36
C LEU A 174 -20.61 -17.83 25.41
N SER A 175 -21.53 -16.88 25.65
CA SER A 175 -22.97 -16.74 25.40
C SER A 175 -23.42 -15.27 25.48
N SER A 176 -24.60 -15.04 24.91
CA SER A 176 -25.50 -13.87 24.90
C SER A 176 -25.83 -13.14 26.22
N SER A 177 -26.05 -11.82 26.11
CA SER A 177 -27.20 -11.03 26.63
C SER A 177 -27.02 -9.58 26.13
N GLY A 178 -27.97 -8.80 25.65
CA GLY A 178 -29.42 -8.79 25.81
C GLY A 178 -29.83 -7.54 26.60
N PHE A 179 -29.87 -6.36 25.97
CA PHE A 179 -30.59 -5.19 26.50
C PHE A 179 -31.15 -4.31 25.36
N ARG A 180 -32.44 -4.00 25.47
CA ARG A 180 -33.26 -3.20 24.55
C ARG A 180 -33.29 -1.73 24.97
N ASP A 181 -33.40 -0.86 23.96
CA ASP A 181 -34.14 0.42 23.78
C ASP A 181 -34.29 1.36 25.00
N SER A 182 -34.08 2.68 24.92
CA SER A 182 -34.64 3.67 24.00
C SER A 182 -33.84 5.00 24.10
N HIS A 183 -33.63 5.80 23.04
CA HIS A 183 -34.52 6.91 22.67
C HIS A 183 -34.11 7.59 21.35
N ALA A 184 -35.15 7.93 20.58
CA ALA A 184 -35.31 9.05 19.65
C ALA A 184 -34.35 9.24 18.46
N VAL A 185 -34.87 8.82 17.30
CA VAL A 185 -34.37 8.99 15.94
C VAL A 185 -34.65 10.41 15.42
N HIS A 186 -33.64 11.05 14.83
CA HIS A 186 -33.81 11.97 13.70
C HIS A 186 -33.15 11.34 12.46
N PRO A 187 -33.80 11.34 11.27
CA PRO A 187 -33.39 10.50 10.17
C PRO A 187 -32.33 11.19 9.31
N LEU A 188 -31.07 10.75 9.42
CA LEU A 188 -30.08 10.97 8.37
C LEU A 188 -30.30 9.91 7.28
N ARG A 189 -30.78 10.35 6.11
CA ARG A 189 -30.73 9.57 4.88
C ARG A 189 -29.28 9.50 4.41
N GLY A 190 -28.49 8.62 5.02
CA GLY A 190 -27.22 8.15 4.48
C GLY A 190 -27.46 6.81 3.81
N SER A 191 -27.37 6.74 2.49
CA SER A 191 -27.23 5.45 1.81
C SER A 191 -25.80 4.98 2.05
N SER A 192 -25.64 4.10 3.04
CA SER A 192 -24.36 3.49 3.40
C SER A 192 -23.75 2.77 2.20
N ILE A 193 -22.55 3.18 1.77
CA ILE A 193 -21.72 2.31 0.94
C ILE A 193 -21.09 1.28 1.88
N ASP A 194 -21.78 0.15 2.03
CA ASP A 194 -21.22 -1.03 2.68
C ASP A 194 -20.17 -1.62 1.72
N ILE A 195 -18.88 -1.41 1.99
CA ILE A 195 -17.82 -2.00 1.18
C ILE A 195 -17.89 -3.52 1.38
N HIS A 196 -18.53 -4.19 0.41
CA HIS A 196 -18.84 -5.60 0.50
C HIS A 196 -17.60 -6.39 0.96
N PRO A 197 -17.71 -7.40 1.84
CA PRO A 197 -16.56 -8.11 2.39
C PRO A 197 -15.61 -8.78 1.39
N ASN A 198 -15.94 -8.78 0.11
CA ASN A 198 -15.16 -9.35 -0.99
C ASN A 198 -14.83 -8.30 -2.07
N ALA A 199 -15.15 -7.03 -1.82
CA ALA A 199 -14.82 -5.93 -2.71
C ALA A 199 -13.30 -5.85 -2.85
N ARG A 200 -12.84 -5.94 -4.09
CA ARG A 200 -11.47 -5.66 -4.47
C ARG A 200 -11.51 -4.41 -5.33
N TRP A 201 -10.66 -3.44 -5.01
CA TRP A 201 -10.55 -2.24 -5.84
C TRP A 201 -9.98 -2.61 -7.21
N GLN A 202 -10.37 -1.85 -8.24
CA GLN A 202 -9.78 -2.03 -9.56
C GLN A 202 -8.26 -1.82 -9.47
N GLN A 203 -7.48 -2.76 -10.00
CA GLN A 203 -6.00 -2.69 -9.94
C GLN A 203 -5.41 -1.51 -10.74
N ASN A 204 -6.23 -0.82 -11.53
CA ASN A 204 -5.87 0.38 -12.27
C ASN A 204 -6.63 1.56 -11.66
N GLY A 205 -6.10 2.15 -10.59
CA GLY A 205 -6.65 3.37 -10.03
C GLY A 205 -6.73 4.48 -11.09
N LEU A 206 -7.77 5.30 -11.02
CA LEU A 206 -7.83 6.54 -11.79
C LEU A 206 -6.97 7.59 -11.09
N THR A 207 -6.03 8.19 -11.80
CA THR A 207 -5.36 9.39 -11.30
C THR A 207 -6.38 10.52 -11.26
N VAL A 208 -6.84 10.88 -10.06
CA VAL A 208 -7.81 11.96 -9.84
C VAL A 208 -7.13 13.32 -9.73
N THR A 209 -5.88 13.35 -9.26
CA THR A 209 -5.08 14.56 -9.06
C THR A 209 -3.60 14.26 -9.34
N ARG A 210 -3.10 14.68 -10.50
CA ARG A 210 -1.67 14.80 -10.84
C ARG A 210 -1.58 15.45 -12.21
N GLY A 211 -1.03 16.65 -12.28
CA GLY A 211 -0.56 17.18 -13.54
C GLY A 211 0.91 16.81 -13.71
N ASN A 212 1.19 16.11 -14.80
CA ASN A 212 2.46 16.10 -15.51
C ASN A 212 3.76 15.64 -14.82
N GLY A 213 3.83 15.37 -13.52
CA GLY A 213 5.04 14.81 -12.91
C GLY A 213 5.42 15.42 -11.57
N GLU A 214 6.68 15.18 -11.18
CA GLU A 214 7.33 15.87 -10.07
C GLU A 214 7.75 17.28 -10.52
N GLY A 215 7.48 18.30 -9.71
CA GLY A 215 7.84 19.67 -10.02
C GLY A 215 7.08 20.70 -9.20
N ASN A 216 7.16 21.97 -9.57
CA ASN A 216 6.60 23.11 -8.83
C ASN A 216 5.52 23.88 -9.61
N GLY A 217 5.19 23.44 -10.83
CA GLY A 217 4.07 23.96 -11.61
C GLY A 217 2.74 23.83 -10.87
N ILE A 218 1.73 24.59 -11.30
CA ILE A 218 0.39 24.61 -10.68
C ILE A 218 -0.38 23.29 -10.82
N ASN A 219 0.09 22.45 -11.73
CA ASN A 219 -0.40 21.12 -12.01
C ASN A 219 0.59 20.05 -11.48
N GLU A 220 1.80 20.40 -11.05
CA GLU A 220 2.80 19.46 -10.55
C GLU A 220 2.80 19.39 -9.01
N LEU A 221 3.28 18.28 -8.46
CA LEU A 221 3.47 18.09 -7.02
C LEU A 221 4.87 17.54 -6.77
N SER A 222 5.51 17.91 -5.67
CA SER A 222 6.84 17.44 -5.30
C SER A 222 6.79 16.79 -3.92
N ASN A 223 6.90 15.46 -3.92
CA ASN A 223 6.86 14.63 -2.72
C ASN A 223 5.58 14.89 -1.88
N PRO A 224 4.36 14.73 -2.45
CA PRO A 224 3.12 14.98 -1.74
C PRO A 224 2.94 13.96 -0.61
N TRP A 225 2.70 14.44 0.62
CA TRP A 225 2.53 13.58 1.79
C TRP A 225 1.06 13.52 2.16
N GLY A 226 0.56 14.37 3.04
CA GLY A 226 -0.83 14.34 3.50
C GLY A 226 -1.84 14.88 2.50
N LEU A 227 -3.08 14.42 2.64
CA LEU A 227 -4.22 14.91 1.88
C LEU A 227 -5.49 14.88 2.73
N SER A 228 -6.42 15.76 2.41
CA SER A 228 -7.78 15.75 2.97
C SER A 228 -8.79 15.95 1.86
N VAL A 229 -9.93 15.28 1.97
CA VAL A 229 -11.05 15.43 1.05
C VAL A 229 -12.15 16.20 1.77
N ASP A 230 -12.77 17.13 1.05
CA ASP A 230 -14.03 17.75 1.43
C ASP A 230 -15.09 17.33 0.41
N ASP A 231 -15.95 16.38 0.79
CA ASP A 231 -16.97 15.81 -0.09
C ASP A 231 -18.11 16.79 -0.39
N ASP A 232 -18.38 17.74 0.50
CA ASP A 232 -19.43 18.76 0.30
C ASP A 232 -19.03 19.69 -0.85
N ASP A 233 -17.75 20.09 -0.87
CA ASP A 233 -17.17 20.95 -1.89
C ASP A 233 -16.50 20.16 -3.04
N GLN A 234 -16.58 18.82 -3.01
CA GLN A 234 -15.93 17.90 -3.95
C GLN A 234 -14.47 18.28 -4.24
N THR A 235 -13.70 18.52 -3.18
CA THR A 235 -12.38 19.14 -3.27
C THR A 235 -11.35 18.34 -2.48
N ILE A 236 -10.15 18.19 -3.04
CA ILE A 236 -9.00 17.55 -2.41
C ILE A 236 -7.97 18.62 -2.06
N TYR A 237 -7.53 18.65 -0.80
CA TYR A 237 -6.41 19.46 -0.34
C TYR A 237 -5.20 18.55 -0.19
N ILE A 238 -4.06 18.95 -0.75
CA ILE A 238 -2.84 18.15 -0.80
C ILE A 238 -1.70 18.95 -0.20
N ALA A 239 -1.01 18.36 0.78
CA ALA A 239 0.25 18.88 1.27
C ALA A 239 1.35 18.56 0.26
N ASP A 240 2.05 19.60 -0.21
CA ASP A 240 3.12 19.53 -1.20
C ASP A 240 4.45 19.99 -0.55
N PRO A 241 5.04 19.17 0.36
CA PRO A 241 6.08 19.58 1.29
C PRO A 241 7.28 20.26 0.63
N SER A 242 7.82 19.65 -0.43
CA SER A 242 9.03 20.14 -1.09
C SER A 242 8.80 21.45 -1.87
N ASN A 243 7.55 21.80 -2.13
CA ASN A 243 7.17 23.12 -2.67
C ASN A 243 6.63 24.08 -1.58
N HIS A 244 6.61 23.65 -0.32
CA HIS A 244 6.21 24.44 0.85
C HIS A 244 4.83 25.08 0.70
N ARG A 245 3.86 24.30 0.25
CA ARG A 245 2.51 24.78 -0.07
C ARG A 245 1.43 23.72 0.16
N ILE A 246 0.19 24.17 0.26
CA ILE A 246 -1.00 23.34 0.14
C ILE A 246 -1.70 23.65 -1.18
N VAL A 247 -2.04 22.59 -1.91
CA VAL A 247 -2.73 22.67 -3.20
C VAL A 247 -4.17 22.19 -3.05
N GLU A 248 -5.12 23.01 -3.48
CA GLU A 248 -6.52 22.64 -3.67
C GLU A 248 -6.73 22.05 -5.07
N TRP A 249 -7.49 20.96 -5.16
CA TRP A 249 -7.84 20.31 -6.41
C TRP A 249 -9.31 19.90 -6.42
N LYS A 250 -10.11 20.58 -7.24
CA LYS A 250 -11.55 20.28 -7.37
C LYS A 250 -11.79 19.06 -8.24
N LEU A 251 -12.86 18.32 -7.98
CA LEU A 251 -13.25 17.18 -8.79
C LEU A 251 -13.39 17.59 -10.27
N GLY A 252 -12.69 16.87 -11.15
CA GLY A 252 -12.68 17.14 -12.59
C GLY A 252 -11.74 18.28 -13.03
N ALA A 253 -11.05 18.96 -12.12
CA ALA A 253 -10.05 19.96 -12.48
C ALA A 253 -8.80 19.31 -13.10
N THR A 254 -8.17 20.01 -14.04
CA THR A 254 -6.93 19.57 -14.71
C THR A 254 -5.65 20.12 -14.07
N SER A 255 -5.79 21.05 -13.13
CA SER A 255 -4.71 21.68 -12.38
C SER A 255 -5.20 22.08 -10.99
N GLY A 256 -4.28 22.15 -10.04
CA GLY A 256 -4.59 22.62 -8.69
C GLY A 256 -4.61 24.14 -8.58
N GLN A 257 -4.84 24.65 -7.37
CA GLN A 257 -4.62 26.03 -6.97
C GLN A 257 -3.88 26.06 -5.64
N VAL A 258 -2.88 26.92 -5.51
CA VAL A 258 -2.20 27.10 -4.22
C VAL A 258 -3.11 27.89 -3.30
N VAL A 259 -3.47 27.31 -2.16
CA VAL A 259 -4.40 27.91 -1.18
C VAL A 259 -3.74 28.27 0.15
N ALA A 260 -2.56 27.72 0.44
CA ALA A 260 -1.73 28.12 1.56
C ALA A 260 -0.24 27.94 1.23
N GLY A 261 0.62 28.78 1.80
CA GLY A 261 2.06 28.79 1.50
C GLY A 261 2.38 29.22 0.08
N GLY A 262 3.44 28.65 -0.51
CA GLY A 262 3.88 28.97 -1.88
C GLY A 262 4.64 30.30 -2.04
N ASN A 263 4.85 31.05 -0.95
CA ASN A 263 5.62 32.30 -0.92
C ASN A 263 7.07 32.08 -0.48
N GLY A 264 7.67 30.99 -0.94
CA GLY A 264 8.97 30.50 -0.48
C GLY A 264 8.92 29.83 0.90
N GLN A 265 9.96 29.04 1.19
CA GLN A 265 10.15 28.40 2.48
C GLN A 265 10.34 29.46 3.58
N GLY A 266 9.68 29.29 4.71
CA GLY A 266 9.94 30.13 5.88
C GLY A 266 8.87 30.02 6.96
N SER A 267 9.02 30.83 8.00
CA SER A 267 8.16 30.85 9.19
C SER A 267 7.23 32.07 9.26
N GLY A 268 7.27 32.95 8.24
CA GLY A 268 6.36 34.08 8.13
C GLY A 268 4.89 33.66 8.10
N THR A 269 3.97 34.59 8.36
CA THR A 269 2.53 34.30 8.42
C THR A 269 1.94 33.87 7.08
N HIS A 270 2.60 34.22 5.97
CA HIS A 270 2.23 33.85 4.61
C HIS A 270 3.13 32.73 4.02
N GLN A 271 3.96 32.08 4.84
CA GLN A 271 4.90 31.03 4.43
C GLN A 271 4.63 29.72 5.16
N LEU A 272 5.05 28.63 4.54
CA LEU A 272 5.12 27.29 5.13
C LEU A 272 6.56 26.76 4.97
N SER A 273 6.90 25.71 5.70
CA SER A 273 8.16 24.97 5.61
C SER A 273 7.87 23.49 5.81
N ASP A 274 8.01 22.74 4.72
CA ASP A 274 7.71 21.30 4.62
C ASP A 274 6.38 20.89 5.27
N PRO A 275 5.23 21.41 4.77
CA PRO A 275 3.96 20.99 5.31
C PRO A 275 3.71 19.50 5.02
N LEU A 276 3.57 18.68 6.05
CA LEU A 276 3.45 17.22 5.88
C LEU A 276 2.01 16.73 5.84
N ASP A 277 1.08 17.45 6.46
CA ASP A 277 -0.34 17.05 6.51
C ASP A 277 -1.28 18.25 6.55
N VAL A 278 -2.51 18.03 6.08
CA VAL A 278 -3.57 19.04 6.04
C VAL A 278 -4.93 18.39 6.25
N ILE A 279 -5.78 18.99 7.09
CA ILE A 279 -7.19 18.59 7.26
C ILE A 279 -8.13 19.79 7.16
N VAL A 280 -9.39 19.55 6.84
CA VAL A 280 -10.44 20.57 6.74
C VAL A 280 -11.19 20.72 8.07
N ASP A 281 -11.19 21.91 8.65
CA ASP A 281 -12.12 22.34 9.71
C ASP A 281 -13.32 23.02 9.05
N LYS A 282 -14.39 22.24 8.80
CA LYS A 282 -15.61 22.71 8.13
C LYS A 282 -16.34 23.78 8.93
N GLU A 283 -16.32 23.70 10.26
CA GLU A 283 -17.05 24.65 11.10
C GLU A 283 -16.44 26.05 11.06
N ARG A 284 -15.12 26.15 10.91
CA ARG A 284 -14.41 27.44 10.78
C ARG A 284 -14.08 27.83 9.34
N ASP A 285 -14.48 27.02 8.37
CA ASP A 285 -14.12 27.20 6.96
C ASP A 285 -12.58 27.40 6.79
N SER A 286 -11.80 26.51 7.40
CA SER A 286 -10.33 26.64 7.47
C SER A 286 -9.61 25.31 7.25
N LEU A 287 -8.36 25.39 6.81
CA LEU A 287 -7.41 24.30 6.77
C LEU A 287 -6.60 24.29 8.06
N ILE A 288 -6.36 23.10 8.61
CA ILE A 288 -5.40 22.87 9.70
C ILE A 288 -4.21 22.15 9.09
N ILE A 289 -3.03 22.74 9.21
CA ILE A 289 -1.83 22.34 8.48
C ILE A 289 -0.72 22.00 9.48
N CYS A 290 -0.09 20.84 9.29
CA CYS A 290 1.18 20.48 9.90
C CYS A 290 2.29 21.23 9.19
N ASP A 291 2.82 22.29 9.80
CA ASP A 291 3.94 23.08 9.24
C ASP A 291 5.26 22.58 9.86
N SER A 292 5.65 21.38 9.45
CA SER A 292 6.49 20.47 10.24
C SER A 292 7.90 20.99 10.49
N SER A 293 8.58 21.56 9.48
CA SER A 293 9.93 22.13 9.67
C SER A 293 9.92 23.41 10.51
N ASN A 294 8.76 24.04 10.70
CA ASN A 294 8.56 25.15 11.64
C ASN A 294 8.05 24.68 13.01
N THR A 295 7.90 23.37 13.25
CA THR A 295 7.47 22.77 14.53
C THR A 295 6.15 23.34 15.07
N ARG A 296 5.17 23.55 14.18
CA ARG A 296 3.91 24.19 14.52
C ARG A 296 2.72 23.66 13.71
N VAL A 297 1.51 23.84 14.25
CA VAL A 297 0.26 23.65 13.53
C VAL A 297 -0.34 25.02 13.21
N ILE A 298 -0.72 25.22 11.95
CA ILE A 298 -1.33 26.44 11.45
C ILE A 298 -2.80 26.23 11.14
N ARG A 299 -3.63 27.23 11.47
CA ARG A 299 -4.96 27.39 10.89
C ARG A 299 -4.91 28.43 9.76
N TRP A 300 -5.37 28.04 8.57
CA TRP A 300 -5.38 28.87 7.39
C TRP A 300 -6.81 28.98 6.84
N PRO A 301 -7.45 30.16 6.78
CA PRO A 301 -8.81 30.25 6.26
C PRO A 301 -8.87 29.79 4.80
N ARG A 302 -9.88 28.99 4.43
CA ARG A 302 -9.94 28.37 3.09
C ARG A 302 -10.15 29.36 1.96
N ARG A 303 -10.70 30.53 2.25
CA ARG A 303 -11.17 31.48 1.24
C ARG A 303 -10.48 32.82 1.39
N ASN A 304 -9.89 33.29 0.28
CA ASN A 304 -9.26 34.61 0.15
C ASN A 304 -8.20 34.95 1.21
N ALA A 305 -7.60 33.94 1.85
CA ALA A 305 -6.57 34.14 2.86
C ALA A 305 -5.19 34.30 2.23
N THR A 306 -4.44 35.28 2.73
CA THR A 306 -3.04 35.51 2.35
C THR A 306 -2.07 35.04 3.43
N SER A 307 -2.57 34.69 4.62
CA SER A 307 -1.77 34.26 5.76
C SER A 307 -2.52 33.31 6.68
N GLY A 308 -1.78 32.46 7.40
CA GLY A 308 -2.29 31.61 8.46
C GLY A 308 -1.93 32.10 9.87
N GLU A 309 -2.54 31.48 10.85
CA GLU A 309 -2.33 31.70 12.28
C GLU A 309 -1.76 30.44 12.92
N THR A 310 -0.65 30.57 13.67
CA THR A 310 -0.15 29.47 14.50
C THR A 310 -1.12 29.20 15.64
N ILE A 311 -1.70 28.00 15.69
CA ILE A 311 -2.63 27.60 16.75
C ILE A 311 -1.98 26.66 17.78
N ILE A 312 -0.90 25.97 17.42
CA ILE A 312 -0.08 25.14 18.30
C ILE A 312 1.38 25.33 17.92
N SER A 313 2.26 25.55 18.90
CA SER A 313 3.71 25.70 18.70
C SER A 313 4.49 24.62 19.44
N ASN A 314 5.77 24.45 19.07
CA ASN A 314 6.71 23.50 19.67
C ASN A 314 6.19 22.05 19.59
N ILE A 315 5.72 21.65 18.41
CA ILE A 315 5.23 20.30 18.14
C ILE A 315 5.79 19.79 16.82
N ASP A 316 6.43 18.62 16.85
CA ASP A 316 6.99 17.95 15.67
C ASP A 316 5.87 17.20 14.93
N CYS A 317 4.92 17.98 14.41
CA CYS A 317 3.68 17.46 13.86
C CYS A 317 3.87 16.79 12.49
N VAL A 318 3.40 15.54 12.35
CA VAL A 318 3.51 14.77 11.09
C VAL A 318 2.19 14.21 10.58
N GLY A 319 1.15 14.21 11.41
CA GLY A 319 -0.18 13.72 11.06
C GLY A 319 -1.26 14.38 11.91
N LEU A 320 -2.42 14.64 11.30
CA LEU A 320 -3.55 15.34 11.89
C LEU A 320 -4.84 14.55 11.73
N THR A 321 -5.71 14.66 12.73
CA THR A 321 -7.13 14.33 12.58
C THR A 321 -7.98 15.15 13.54
N MET A 322 -9.28 15.23 13.27
CA MET A 322 -10.21 15.98 14.10
C MET A 322 -11.45 15.13 14.41
N ASP A 323 -11.84 15.11 15.68
CA ASP A 323 -13.07 14.43 16.10
C ASP A 323 -14.32 15.26 15.79
N GLU A 324 -15.51 14.66 15.96
CA GLU A 324 -16.80 15.31 15.70
C GLU A 324 -17.08 16.50 16.64
N ASN A 325 -16.36 16.61 17.77
CA ASN A 325 -16.44 17.76 18.68
C ASN A 325 -15.46 18.88 18.30
N GLY A 326 -14.70 18.68 17.21
CA GLY A 326 -13.67 19.59 16.74
C GLY A 326 -12.42 19.64 17.62
N SER A 327 -12.13 18.58 18.38
CA SER A 327 -10.85 18.41 19.06
C SER A 327 -9.81 17.93 18.06
N LEU A 328 -8.66 18.59 18.04
CA LEU A 328 -7.55 18.26 17.14
C LEU A 328 -6.65 17.20 17.80
N TYR A 329 -6.31 16.17 17.04
CA TYR A 329 -5.31 15.18 17.41
C TYR A 329 -4.11 15.34 16.49
N VAL A 330 -2.93 15.46 17.09
CA VAL A 330 -1.67 15.71 16.40
C VAL A 330 -0.69 14.61 16.76
N VAL A 331 -0.12 13.96 15.74
CA VAL A 331 1.02 13.06 15.93
C VAL A 331 2.25 13.91 16.17
N ASP A 332 2.78 13.87 17.40
CA ASP A 332 4.03 14.50 17.78
C ASP A 332 5.17 13.48 17.60
N PHE A 333 5.83 13.57 16.45
CA PHE A 333 6.85 12.61 16.03
C PHE A 333 8.08 12.63 16.95
N GLY A 334 8.50 13.81 17.40
CA GLY A 334 9.66 13.99 18.27
C GLY A 334 9.47 13.38 19.65
N ASN A 335 8.24 13.43 20.18
CA ASN A 335 7.88 12.88 21.48
C ASN A 335 7.31 11.45 21.43
N TYR A 336 7.12 10.87 20.23
CA TYR A 336 6.56 9.52 20.03
C TYR A 336 5.17 9.37 20.66
N GLU A 337 4.32 10.39 20.50
CA GLU A 337 2.98 10.42 21.10
C GLU A 337 1.94 11.04 20.17
N VAL A 338 0.67 10.85 20.52
CA VAL A 338 -0.42 11.62 19.94
C VAL A 338 -0.97 12.54 21.02
N ARG A 339 -1.05 13.84 20.71
CA ARG A 339 -1.62 14.86 21.59
C ARG A 339 -2.99 15.27 21.10
N ARG A 340 -3.94 15.40 22.03
CA ARG A 340 -5.28 15.94 21.80
C ARG A 340 -5.39 17.34 22.36
N TYR A 341 -5.91 18.26 21.55
CA TYR A 341 -6.20 19.64 21.88
C TYR A 341 -7.71 19.85 21.72
N ARG A 342 -8.44 20.13 22.80
CA ARG A 342 -9.81 20.60 22.66
C ARG A 342 -9.81 22.03 22.12
N ARG A 343 -10.95 22.47 21.61
CA ARG A 343 -11.11 23.83 21.08
C ARG A 343 -10.70 24.88 22.09
N GLY A 344 -9.76 25.73 21.67
CA GLY A 344 -9.22 26.82 22.49
C GLY A 344 -8.15 26.41 23.51
N GLU A 345 -7.84 25.12 23.64
CA GLU A 345 -6.71 24.67 24.46
C GLU A 345 -5.40 24.88 23.69
N SER A 346 -4.43 25.56 24.31
CA SER A 346 -3.06 25.70 23.80
C SER A 346 -2.11 24.60 24.31
N GLN A 347 -2.56 23.80 25.28
CA GLN A 347 -1.82 22.71 25.89
C GLN A 347 -2.57 21.41 25.67
N GLY A 348 -2.01 20.54 24.82
CA GLY A 348 -2.62 19.25 24.51
C GLY A 348 -2.45 18.26 25.65
N THR A 349 -3.35 17.29 25.72
CA THR A 349 -3.24 16.12 26.60
C THR A 349 -2.80 14.90 25.79
N VAL A 350 -2.08 13.97 26.40
CA VAL A 350 -1.64 12.76 25.71
C VAL A 350 -2.84 11.84 25.48
N ALA A 351 -3.11 11.52 24.21
CA ALA A 351 -4.21 10.67 23.76
C ALA A 351 -3.76 9.24 23.41
N ALA A 352 -2.53 9.09 22.94
CA ALA A 352 -1.90 7.79 22.72
C ALA A 352 -0.41 7.89 23.04
N SER A 353 0.15 6.81 23.60
CA SER A 353 1.51 6.79 24.16
C SER A 353 1.67 7.75 25.35
N GLY A 354 2.90 8.21 25.61
CA GLY A 354 3.29 9.08 26.73
C GLY A 354 4.55 8.60 27.47
N ASN A 355 5.06 7.42 27.12
CA ASN A 355 6.24 6.82 27.74
C ASN A 355 7.44 6.71 26.77
N GLY A 356 7.46 7.61 25.77
CA GLY A 356 8.56 7.78 24.81
C GLY A 356 8.73 6.61 23.84
N ARG A 357 9.91 6.59 23.21
CA ARG A 357 10.26 5.61 22.16
C ARG A 357 10.35 4.18 22.69
N GLY A 358 9.74 3.24 21.98
CA GLY A 358 9.95 1.81 22.17
C GLY A 358 8.85 0.96 21.55
N ASN A 359 8.78 -0.32 21.93
CA ASN A 359 7.85 -1.30 21.36
C ASN A 359 6.89 -1.93 22.38
N ARG A 360 6.92 -1.47 23.64
CA ARG A 360 5.94 -1.88 24.65
C ARG A 360 4.54 -1.37 24.28
N LEU A 361 3.50 -1.89 24.96
CA LEU A 361 2.12 -1.48 24.70
C LEU A 361 1.83 -0.03 25.12
N ASP A 362 2.71 0.60 25.90
CA ASP A 362 2.63 1.98 26.34
C ASP A 362 3.57 2.93 25.58
N GLN A 363 4.20 2.45 24.51
CA GLN A 363 5.20 3.17 23.74
C GLN A 363 4.93 3.09 22.24
N LEU A 364 5.48 4.05 21.50
CA LEU A 364 5.48 4.09 20.04
C LEU A 364 6.90 4.25 19.51
N TYR A 365 7.13 3.90 18.26
CA TYR A 365 8.36 4.19 17.54
C TYR A 365 8.05 4.63 16.11
N GLY A 366 8.25 5.92 15.84
CA GLY A 366 7.95 6.54 14.55
C GLY A 366 6.46 6.50 14.20
N PRO A 367 5.56 7.02 15.06
CA PRO A 367 4.17 7.15 14.68
C PRO A 367 4.04 8.11 13.48
N GLN A 368 3.24 7.73 12.48
CA GLN A 368 3.10 8.52 11.24
C GLN A 368 1.72 9.15 11.10
N TYR A 369 0.67 8.42 11.48
CA TYR A 369 -0.71 8.83 11.28
C TYR A 369 -1.58 8.41 12.44
N VAL A 370 -2.67 9.15 12.64
CA VAL A 370 -3.69 8.84 13.63
C VAL A 370 -5.09 8.96 13.02
N PHE A 371 -5.92 7.97 13.32
CA PHE A 371 -7.36 8.00 13.08
C PHE A 371 -8.10 7.93 14.41
N VAL A 372 -9.16 8.71 14.56
CA VAL A 372 -9.96 8.75 15.80
C VAL A 372 -11.40 8.32 15.52
N GLU A 373 -11.86 7.30 16.24
CA GLU A 373 -13.26 6.85 16.23
C GLU A 373 -14.17 7.79 17.06
N ARG A 374 -15.49 7.65 16.89
CA ARG A 374 -16.50 8.44 17.65
C ARG A 374 -16.43 8.25 19.17
N ASP A 375 -15.93 7.11 19.62
CA ASP A 375 -15.70 6.82 21.05
C ASP A 375 -14.38 7.39 21.59
N HIS A 376 -13.75 8.29 20.82
CA HIS A 376 -12.43 8.90 21.08
C HIS A 376 -11.26 7.91 21.11
N SER A 377 -11.44 6.68 20.63
CA SER A 377 -10.32 5.76 20.46
C SER A 377 -9.39 6.21 19.33
N ALA A 378 -8.09 6.28 19.61
CA ALA A 378 -7.06 6.64 18.66
C ALA A 378 -6.36 5.39 18.09
N TYR A 379 -6.39 5.23 16.77
CA TYR A 379 -5.63 4.23 16.02
C TYR A 379 -4.40 4.90 15.45
N VAL A 380 -3.22 4.42 15.80
CA VAL A 380 -1.94 5.01 15.43
C VAL A 380 -1.16 4.03 14.59
N SER A 381 -0.66 4.48 13.44
CA SER A 381 0.28 3.71 12.63
C SER A 381 1.68 3.83 13.23
N ASP A 382 2.07 2.82 14.00
CA ASP A 382 3.35 2.71 14.71
C ASP A 382 4.41 2.18 13.75
N CYS A 383 4.80 3.02 12.78
CA CYS A 383 5.51 2.62 11.57
C CYS A 383 6.83 1.90 11.85
N GLY A 384 7.62 2.41 12.81
CA GLY A 384 8.91 1.85 13.18
C GLY A 384 8.82 0.50 13.91
N ASN A 385 7.67 0.19 14.51
CA ASN A 385 7.38 -1.13 15.08
C ASN A 385 6.58 -2.03 14.13
N HIS A 386 6.26 -1.55 12.93
CA HIS A 386 5.53 -2.30 11.89
C HIS A 386 4.17 -2.80 12.35
N ARG A 387 3.46 -1.99 13.13
CA ARG A 387 2.14 -2.34 13.68
C ARG A 387 1.20 -1.15 13.67
N VAL A 388 -0.07 -1.44 13.93
CA VAL A 388 -1.08 -0.44 14.25
C VAL A 388 -1.56 -0.68 15.67
N MET A 389 -1.68 0.38 16.44
CA MET A 389 -2.06 0.34 17.85
C MET A 389 -3.34 1.14 18.08
N LYS A 390 -4.24 0.64 18.92
CA LYS A 390 -5.46 1.33 19.37
C LYS A 390 -5.30 1.74 20.84
N TRP A 391 -5.50 3.02 21.15
CA TRP A 391 -5.71 3.52 22.51
C TRP A 391 -7.16 3.90 22.71
N MET A 392 -7.79 3.38 23.75
CA MET A 392 -9.09 3.88 24.23
C MET A 392 -8.85 5.16 25.04
N GLU A 393 -9.84 6.06 25.10
CA GLU A 393 -9.70 7.31 25.85
C GLU A 393 -9.33 7.04 27.32
N GLY A 394 -8.26 7.68 27.79
CA GLY A 394 -7.74 7.52 29.15
C GLY A 394 -6.94 6.23 29.42
N ALA A 395 -6.80 5.34 28.45
CA ALA A 395 -6.02 4.11 28.62
C ALA A 395 -4.52 4.40 28.82
N LYS A 396 -3.87 3.63 29.71
CA LYS A 396 -2.43 3.75 29.97
C LYS A 396 -1.56 3.00 28.96
N GLN A 397 -2.15 2.04 28.25
CA GLN A 397 -1.51 1.21 27.24
C GLN A 397 -2.48 1.00 26.08
N GLY A 398 -1.94 0.80 24.90
CA GLY A 398 -2.69 0.47 23.70
C GLY A 398 -2.85 -1.03 23.52
N ILE A 399 -3.62 -1.38 22.50
CA ILE A 399 -3.85 -2.75 22.05
C ILE A 399 -3.33 -2.84 20.62
N VAL A 400 -2.54 -3.86 20.31
CA VAL A 400 -2.13 -4.12 18.93
C VAL A 400 -3.36 -4.53 18.12
N VAL A 401 -3.56 -3.90 16.97
CA VAL A 401 -4.65 -4.19 16.04
C VAL A 401 -4.15 -5.20 14.98
N PRO A 402 -3.37 -4.79 13.96
CA PRO A 402 -2.43 -5.73 13.29
C PRO A 402 -0.93 -5.41 13.49
N GLY A 403 -0.06 -6.38 13.18
CA GLY A 403 1.37 -6.15 12.88
C GLY A 403 2.41 -6.50 13.95
N ASP A 404 2.05 -7.11 15.08
CA ASP A 404 3.00 -7.39 16.19
C ASP A 404 3.98 -8.56 15.97
N GLN A 405 4.05 -9.09 14.74
CA GLN A 405 4.86 -10.28 14.40
C GLN A 405 6.12 -9.90 13.60
N GLY A 406 6.56 -8.65 13.73
CA GLY A 406 7.72 -8.09 13.03
C GLY A 406 7.47 -7.76 11.55
N LYS A 407 8.49 -7.16 10.93
CA LYS A 407 8.47 -6.72 9.54
C LYS A 407 8.38 -7.91 8.58
N ALA A 408 7.28 -8.03 7.85
CA ALA A 408 7.13 -8.98 6.75
C ALA A 408 5.88 -8.68 5.93
N ASN A 409 5.57 -9.54 4.96
CA ASN A 409 4.41 -9.43 4.07
C ASN A 409 3.33 -10.49 4.32
N GLY A 410 3.35 -11.18 5.47
CA GLY A 410 2.29 -12.10 5.88
C GLY A 410 0.94 -11.38 6.09
N LEU A 411 -0.15 -12.15 6.18
CA LEU A 411 -1.50 -11.60 6.39
C LEU A 411 -1.76 -11.10 7.82
N THR A 412 -0.81 -11.29 8.73
CA THR A 412 -0.82 -10.77 10.11
C THR A 412 0.27 -9.72 10.35
N GLN A 413 1.13 -9.50 9.36
CA GLN A 413 2.33 -8.70 9.43
C GLN A 413 2.19 -7.47 8.56
N LEU A 414 2.88 -6.41 8.95
CA LEU A 414 3.01 -5.17 8.19
C LEU A 414 4.50 -4.84 8.01
N SER A 415 4.78 -3.88 7.15
CA SER A 415 6.08 -3.33 6.83
C SER A 415 5.89 -1.82 6.68
N ASN A 416 6.33 -1.06 7.68
CA ASN A 416 6.24 0.41 7.70
C ASN A 416 4.83 0.93 7.36
N PRO A 417 3.79 0.64 8.17
CA PRO A 417 2.45 1.18 7.92
C PRO A 417 2.43 2.69 8.13
N TRP A 418 1.94 3.45 7.16
CA TRP A 418 1.88 4.93 7.26
C TRP A 418 0.47 5.48 7.43
N GLY A 419 -0.56 4.71 7.07
CA GLY A 419 -1.95 5.16 7.14
C GLY A 419 -2.83 4.09 7.75
N VAL A 420 -3.83 4.52 8.53
CA VAL A 420 -4.85 3.66 9.11
C VAL A 420 -6.19 4.38 9.09
N VAL A 421 -7.25 3.68 8.72
CA VAL A 421 -8.64 4.15 8.85
C VAL A 421 -9.53 3.00 9.32
N VAL A 422 -10.62 3.35 9.99
CA VAL A 422 -11.60 2.36 10.49
C VAL A 422 -12.99 2.75 9.99
N ASP A 423 -13.71 1.78 9.45
CA ASP A 423 -15.08 2.00 9.00
C ASP A 423 -16.11 1.88 10.12
N GLN A 424 -17.37 2.22 9.80
CA GLN A 424 -18.46 2.15 10.78
C GLN A 424 -18.75 0.72 11.28
N SER A 425 -18.32 -0.32 10.54
CA SER A 425 -18.41 -1.73 10.96
C SER A 425 -17.27 -2.14 11.91
N GLY A 426 -16.26 -1.28 12.10
CA GLY A 426 -15.04 -1.56 12.83
C GLY A 426 -14.01 -2.34 12.01
N THR A 427 -14.12 -2.35 10.69
CA THR A 427 -13.10 -2.92 9.80
C THR A 427 -11.96 -1.93 9.68
N VAL A 428 -10.74 -2.42 9.90
CA VAL A 428 -9.50 -1.64 9.90
C VAL A 428 -8.82 -1.79 8.55
N TYR A 429 -8.46 -0.67 7.94
CA TYR A 429 -7.71 -0.62 6.70
C TYR A 429 -6.36 0.04 6.96
N VAL A 430 -5.30 -0.55 6.43
CA VAL A 430 -3.93 -0.11 6.67
C VAL A 430 -3.20 0.04 5.34
N ALA A 431 -2.59 1.21 5.13
CA ALA A 431 -1.62 1.42 4.07
C ALA A 431 -0.28 0.81 4.52
N ASP A 432 0.01 -0.39 4.01
CA ASP A 432 1.20 -1.17 4.34
C ASP A 432 2.33 -0.82 3.36
N CYS A 433 2.84 0.41 3.50
CA CYS A 433 3.66 1.08 2.48
C CYS A 433 4.93 0.33 2.13
N GLY A 434 5.60 -0.28 3.10
CA GLY A 434 6.80 -1.07 2.86
C GLY A 434 6.54 -2.40 2.15
N ASN A 435 5.29 -2.74 1.85
CA ASN A 435 4.86 -3.92 1.09
C ASN A 435 4.01 -3.56 -0.14
N ASP A 436 3.90 -2.27 -0.51
CA ASP A 436 3.17 -1.82 -1.70
C ASP A 436 1.71 -2.32 -1.77
N ARG A 437 1.03 -2.29 -0.62
CA ARG A 437 -0.33 -2.83 -0.53
C ARG A 437 -1.23 -2.11 0.47
N ILE A 438 -2.53 -2.35 0.31
CA ILE A 438 -3.54 -2.01 1.31
C ILE A 438 -4.10 -3.29 1.88
N MET A 439 -4.04 -3.37 3.20
CA MET A 439 -4.54 -4.47 3.97
C MET A 439 -5.85 -4.12 4.68
N ARG A 440 -6.74 -5.10 4.81
CA ARG A 440 -8.02 -4.98 5.48
C ARG A 440 -8.20 -6.08 6.53
N TRP A 441 -8.65 -5.70 7.71
CA TRP A 441 -9.07 -6.59 8.81
C TRP A 441 -10.49 -6.26 9.26
N PRO A 442 -11.49 -7.11 8.95
CA PRO A 442 -12.80 -7.01 9.57
C PRO A 442 -12.71 -7.07 11.09
N LYS A 443 -13.68 -6.45 11.78
CA LYS A 443 -13.73 -6.45 13.24
C LYS A 443 -13.61 -7.88 13.81
N GLY A 444 -12.62 -8.10 14.67
CA GLY A 444 -12.33 -9.40 15.29
C GLY A 444 -11.59 -10.41 14.42
N ALA A 445 -11.21 -10.06 13.18
CA ALA A 445 -10.41 -10.93 12.33
C ALA A 445 -8.96 -11.01 12.82
N THR A 446 -8.42 -12.24 12.88
CA THR A 446 -7.01 -12.48 13.19
C THR A 446 -6.11 -12.44 11.96
N LEU A 447 -6.68 -12.65 10.77
CA LEU A 447 -6.00 -12.58 9.48
C LEU A 447 -6.54 -11.42 8.66
N GLY A 448 -5.63 -10.69 8.02
CA GLY A 448 -5.95 -9.64 7.08
C GLY A 448 -6.18 -10.18 5.68
N SER A 449 -6.66 -9.32 4.82
CA SER A 449 -6.79 -9.56 3.39
C SER A 449 -6.20 -8.39 2.62
N VAL A 450 -5.47 -8.69 1.55
CA VAL A 450 -4.97 -7.66 0.65
C VAL A 450 -6.11 -7.22 -0.26
N ILE A 451 -6.42 -5.93 -0.26
CA ILE A 451 -7.50 -5.35 -1.10
C ILE A 451 -6.97 -4.48 -2.24
N VAL A 452 -5.72 -4.01 -2.13
CA VAL A 452 -4.97 -3.35 -3.20
C VAL A 452 -3.54 -3.88 -3.18
N GLU A 453 -3.04 -4.27 -4.35
CA GLU A 453 -1.62 -4.56 -4.60
C GLU A 453 -1.21 -3.72 -5.80
N SER A 454 -0.24 -2.83 -5.63
CA SER A 454 0.28 -2.04 -6.74
C SER A 454 1.59 -2.64 -7.25
N LYS A 455 1.90 -2.39 -8.53
CA LYS A 455 3.26 -2.54 -9.10
C LYS A 455 4.05 -1.22 -9.06
N VAL A 456 3.48 -0.23 -8.41
CA VAL A 456 3.96 1.13 -8.23
C VAL A 456 4.14 1.25 -6.72
N GLU A 457 5.26 1.77 -6.24
CA GLU A 457 5.49 1.94 -4.79
C GLU A 457 4.22 2.50 -4.13
N CYS A 458 3.67 1.84 -3.09
CA CYS A 458 2.63 2.45 -2.26
C CYS A 458 3.30 3.50 -1.40
N SER A 459 3.72 4.56 -2.05
CA SER A 459 4.00 5.81 -1.43
C SER A 459 2.68 6.57 -1.49
N PHE A 460 2.13 6.87 -0.32
CA PHE A 460 1.13 7.91 -0.06
C PHE A 460 -0.34 7.45 0.12
N PHE A 461 -0.77 7.64 1.37
CA PHE A 461 -2.10 7.72 1.98
C PHE A 461 -3.27 6.88 1.43
N LEU A 462 -3.90 6.14 2.34
CA LEU A 462 -5.24 5.59 2.16
C LEU A 462 -6.24 6.51 2.86
N LEU A 463 -7.06 7.21 2.08
CA LEU A 463 -8.31 7.79 2.57
C LEU A 463 -9.45 6.88 2.12
N VAL A 464 -10.16 6.30 3.07
CA VAL A 464 -11.48 5.72 2.79
C VAL A 464 -12.47 6.57 3.56
N ASP A 465 -13.26 7.36 2.84
CA ASP A 465 -14.35 8.10 3.46
C ASP A 465 -15.48 7.13 3.82
N PHE A 466 -15.86 7.14 5.10
CA PHE A 466 -16.96 6.36 5.66
C PHE A 466 -18.10 7.26 6.17
N ARG A 467 -18.10 8.55 5.82
CA ARG A 467 -19.13 9.50 6.24
C ARG A 467 -20.02 9.87 5.05
N SER A 468 -21.10 9.11 4.91
CA SER A 468 -22.32 9.54 4.22
C SER A 468 -23.53 9.34 5.14
#